data_AF-A0A661IIM6-F1
#
_entry.id   AF-A0A661IIM6-F1
#
_cell.length_a   1.000
_cell.length_b   1.000
_cell.length_c   1.000
_cell.angle_alpha   90.00
_cell.angle_beta   90.00
_cell.angle_gamma   90.00
#
_symmetry.space_group_name_H-M   'P 1'
#
loop_
_entity.id
_entity.type
_entity.pdbx_description
1 polymer ?
#
loop_
_entity_poly.entity_id
_entity_poly.type
_entity_poly.pdbx_seq_one_letter_code
_entity_poly.pdbx_strand_id
1 'polypeptide(L)'
;MAPLSRKTKDRDNPTSHPQGILHLHGVLVDVFGVGVLIVGRSGIGKSECALELVMRGHRLVADDLICLERSPEGKLYGYGEELGRYLMEIRGLGIVDIEKLFGVAATRPRKRIHLVIELVDQGGEVMDRTGLERRKWEALGVELPLRRIPVTPGRNLSIIVEVAARNFLLEERGMRAPEELDRRLRQRMGES
;
A
#
# COMPACT_ATOMS: atom_id res chain seq x y z
N MET A 1 -27.79 -38.55 12.66
CA MET A 1 -26.52 -38.84 11.97
C MET A 1 -26.34 -37.81 10.87
N ALA A 2 -25.18 -37.16 10.83
CA ALA A 2 -24.88 -35.95 10.07
C ALA A 2 -24.70 -36.16 8.55
N PRO A 3 -24.89 -35.12 7.72
CA PRO A 3 -24.50 -35.13 6.31
C PRO A 3 -23.03 -34.75 6.09
N LEU A 4 -22.47 -35.26 4.99
CA LEU A 4 -21.08 -35.08 4.55
C LEU A 4 -20.76 -33.63 4.17
N SER A 5 -19.68 -33.09 4.74
CA SER A 5 -19.02 -31.84 4.34
C SER A 5 -18.12 -32.08 3.12
N ARG A 6 -18.36 -31.32 2.03
CA ARG A 6 -17.45 -31.25 0.88
C ARG A 6 -16.37 -30.23 1.15
N LYS A 7 -15.12 -30.71 1.25
CA LYS A 7 -13.88 -29.94 1.26
C LYS A 7 -13.75 -29.11 -0.03
N THR A 8 -13.69 -27.80 0.09
CA THR A 8 -13.05 -26.92 -0.91
C THR A 8 -11.60 -26.67 -0.49
N LYS A 9 -10.71 -26.88 -1.46
CA LYS A 9 -9.25 -26.83 -1.37
C LYS A 9 -8.77 -25.43 -0.97
N ASP A 10 -8.16 -25.37 0.20
CA ASP A 10 -7.23 -24.32 0.59
C ASP A 10 -5.97 -24.45 -0.30
N ARG A 11 -5.63 -23.41 -1.04
CA ARG A 11 -4.33 -23.29 -1.73
C ARG A 11 -3.81 -21.89 -1.47
N ASP A 12 -2.54 -21.87 -1.10
CA ASP A 12 -1.67 -20.71 -0.89
C ASP A 12 -1.76 -20.07 0.50
N ASN A 13 -1.57 -20.89 1.54
CA ASN A 13 -1.11 -20.42 2.85
C ASN A 13 0.42 -20.65 2.97
N PRO A 14 1.28 -19.61 2.86
CA PRO A 14 2.72 -19.78 2.99
C PRO A 14 3.14 -19.73 4.46
N THR A 15 2.97 -20.82 5.20
CA THR A 15 3.61 -20.98 6.51
C THR A 15 5.05 -21.50 6.38
N SER A 16 5.96 -20.76 7.02
CA SER A 16 7.37 -21.06 7.32
C SER A 16 8.42 -20.74 6.23
N HIS A 17 8.98 -19.52 6.30
CA HIS A 17 10.28 -19.22 5.69
C HIS A 17 11.27 -18.75 6.76
N PRO A 18 12.48 -19.35 6.85
CA PRO A 18 13.57 -18.82 7.67
C PRO A 18 13.99 -17.47 7.06
N GLN A 19 14.33 -16.46 7.88
CA GLN A 19 14.88 -15.13 7.51
C GLN A 19 15.12 -14.93 5.99
N GLY A 20 14.04 -14.77 5.23
CA GLY A 20 14.05 -14.95 3.79
C GLY A 20 13.56 -13.71 3.09
N ILE A 21 14.14 -13.42 1.93
CA ILE A 21 13.67 -12.35 1.06
C ILE A 21 12.43 -12.87 0.33
N LEU A 22 11.31 -12.17 0.46
CA LEU A 22 10.11 -12.42 -0.32
C LEU A 22 10.03 -11.41 -1.46
N HIS A 23 9.84 -11.89 -2.69
CA HIS A 23 9.68 -11.02 -3.85
C HIS A 23 8.19 -10.85 -4.17
N LEU A 24 7.77 -9.63 -4.52
CA LEU A 24 6.41 -9.37 -4.99
C LEU A 24 6.37 -8.25 -6.03
N HIS A 25 5.29 -8.25 -6.82
CA HIS A 25 5.03 -7.20 -7.80
C HIS A 25 4.23 -6.05 -7.19
N GLY A 26 4.74 -4.83 -7.29
CA GLY A 26 4.13 -3.64 -6.69
C GLY A 26 5.02 -2.42 -6.80
N VAL A 27 4.65 -1.35 -6.10
CA VAL A 27 5.46 -0.14 -6.02
C VAL A 27 5.58 0.30 -4.58
N LEU A 28 6.80 0.59 -4.12
CA LEU A 28 7.06 1.06 -2.76
C LEU A 28 7.53 2.50 -2.80
N VAL A 29 6.82 3.36 -2.08
CA VAL A 29 7.08 4.80 -2.01
C VAL A 29 7.14 5.26 -0.56
N ASP A 30 7.93 6.30 -0.31
CA ASP A 30 8.00 6.99 0.98
C ASP A 30 7.27 8.33 0.90
N VAL A 31 6.09 8.38 1.50
CA VAL A 31 5.15 9.50 1.46
C VAL A 31 5.05 10.11 2.85
N PHE A 32 5.55 11.33 3.03
CA PHE A 32 5.64 12.01 4.34
C PHE A 32 6.32 11.17 5.45
N GLY A 33 7.27 10.30 5.10
CA GLY A 33 7.92 9.40 6.05
C GLY A 33 7.19 8.06 6.25
N VAL A 34 5.99 7.90 5.68
CA VAL A 34 5.22 6.64 5.68
C VAL A 34 5.65 5.81 4.47
N GLY A 35 6.17 4.61 4.72
CA GLY A 35 6.39 3.65 3.65
C GLY A 35 5.07 3.02 3.21
N VAL A 36 4.66 3.31 1.98
CA VAL A 36 3.40 2.86 1.38
C VAL A 36 3.71 1.85 0.29
N LEU A 37 3.27 0.61 0.50
CA LEU A 37 3.33 -0.44 -0.52
C LEU A 37 2.04 -0.39 -1.34
N ILE A 38 2.16 -0.10 -2.64
CA ILE A 38 1.05 -0.04 -3.59
C ILE A 38 1.03 -1.35 -4.39
N VAL A 39 -0.05 -2.11 -4.28
CA VAL A 39 -0.29 -3.36 -4.99
C VAL A 39 -1.56 -3.26 -5.84
N GLY A 40 -1.73 -4.20 -6.77
CA GLY A 40 -2.87 -4.25 -7.67
C GLY A 40 -2.48 -4.85 -9.02
N ARG A 41 -3.49 -5.17 -9.84
CA ARG A 41 -3.27 -5.83 -11.15
C ARG A 41 -2.32 -5.03 -12.06
N SER A 42 -1.69 -5.72 -13.02
CA SER A 42 -0.84 -5.04 -14.02
C SER A 42 -1.65 -4.01 -14.83
N GLY A 43 -1.03 -2.87 -15.13
CA GLY A 43 -1.67 -1.79 -15.89
C GLY A 43 -2.75 -0.97 -15.17
N ILE A 44 -2.97 -1.16 -13.86
CA ILE A 44 -3.96 -0.40 -13.09
C ILE A 44 -3.52 1.04 -12.75
N GLY A 45 -2.27 1.42 -13.03
CA GLY A 45 -1.74 2.77 -12.78
C GLY A 45 -0.81 2.89 -11.57
N LYS A 46 -0.13 1.81 -11.14
CA LYS A 46 0.75 1.84 -9.95
C LYS A 46 1.96 2.74 -10.17
N SER A 47 2.69 2.53 -11.28
CA SER A 47 3.91 3.25 -11.60
C SER A 47 3.62 4.72 -11.94
N GLU A 48 2.52 5.01 -12.63
CA GLU A 48 2.06 6.38 -12.90
C GLU A 48 1.71 7.13 -11.62
N CYS A 49 1.04 6.47 -10.66
CA CYS A 49 0.76 7.03 -9.34
C CYS A 49 2.07 7.34 -8.58
N ALA A 50 3.04 6.43 -8.64
CA ALA A 50 4.33 6.63 -7.98
C ALA A 50 5.17 7.74 -8.62
N LEU A 51 5.17 7.85 -9.96
CA LEU A 51 5.84 8.95 -10.66
C LEU A 51 5.25 10.30 -10.24
N GLU A 52 3.92 10.41 -10.19
CA GLU A 52 3.28 11.65 -9.75
C GLU A 52 3.62 11.98 -8.29
N LEU A 53 3.68 10.98 -7.40
CA LEU A 53 4.15 11.16 -6.03
C LEU A 53 5.60 11.68 -5.99
N VAL A 54 6.50 11.14 -6.82
CA VAL A 54 7.87 11.63 -6.94
C VAL A 54 7.91 13.10 -7.40
N MET A 55 7.14 13.45 -8.41
CA MET A 55 7.02 14.84 -8.89
C MET A 55 6.50 15.81 -7.80
N ARG A 56 5.76 15.29 -6.81
CA ARG A 56 5.26 16.04 -5.65
C ARG A 56 6.24 16.06 -4.46
N GLY A 57 7.45 15.54 -4.63
CA GLY A 57 8.52 15.55 -3.63
C GLY A 57 8.58 14.32 -2.72
N HIS A 58 7.83 13.26 -3.02
CA HIS A 58 7.96 11.96 -2.34
C HIS A 58 9.09 11.15 -2.95
N ARG A 59 9.41 10.01 -2.32
CA ARG A 59 10.57 9.21 -2.72
C ARG A 59 10.17 7.84 -3.23
N LEU A 60 10.69 7.47 -4.40
CA LEU A 60 10.60 6.10 -4.90
C LEU A 60 11.57 5.21 -4.13
N VAL A 61 11.09 4.05 -3.68
CA VAL A 61 11.92 3.02 -3.06
C VAL A 61 12.19 1.90 -4.07
N ALA A 62 11.14 1.43 -4.72
CA ALA A 62 11.18 0.37 -5.73
C ALA A 62 9.92 0.44 -6.61
N ASP A 63 10.07 0.08 -7.89
CA ASP A 63 8.98 -0.09 -8.87
C ASP A 63 9.07 -1.48 -9.47
N ASP A 64 7.91 -2.04 -9.83
CA ASP A 64 7.71 -3.40 -10.33
C ASP A 64 8.10 -4.52 -9.34
N LEU A 65 9.38 -4.82 -9.15
CA LEU A 65 9.85 -5.93 -8.29
C LEU A 65 10.37 -5.42 -6.94
N ILE A 66 9.71 -5.84 -5.86
CA ILE A 66 10.06 -5.44 -4.49
C ILE A 66 10.55 -6.64 -3.70
N CYS A 67 11.75 -6.52 -3.12
CA CYS A 67 12.28 -7.44 -2.13
C CYS A 67 11.79 -7.04 -0.75
N LEU A 68 11.14 -7.96 -0.05
CA LEU A 68 10.69 -7.81 1.33
C LEU A 68 11.56 -8.59 2.29
N GLU A 69 11.82 -7.99 3.44
CA GLU A 69 12.50 -8.64 4.54
C GLU A 69 11.88 -8.23 5.88
N ARG A 70 11.92 -9.15 6.83
CA ARG A 70 11.52 -8.91 8.21
C ARG A 70 12.75 -8.62 9.06
N SER A 71 12.75 -7.49 9.75
CA SER A 71 13.82 -7.14 10.70
C SER A 71 13.71 -7.98 11.99
N PRO A 72 14.79 -8.08 12.78
CA PRO A 72 14.77 -8.75 14.08
C PRO A 72 13.71 -8.20 15.04
N GLU A 73 13.37 -6.92 14.94
CA GLU A 73 12.33 -6.25 15.72
C GLU A 73 10.91 -6.50 15.20
N GLY A 74 10.75 -7.40 14.22
CA GLY A 74 9.45 -7.76 13.66
C GLY A 74 8.84 -6.72 12.72
N LYS A 75 9.64 -5.80 12.17
CA LYS A 75 9.17 -4.79 11.22
C LYS A 75 9.43 -5.26 9.79
N LEU A 76 8.51 -4.96 8.88
CA LEU A 76 8.65 -5.27 7.46
C LEU A 76 9.36 -4.13 6.72
N TYR A 77 10.38 -4.44 5.95
CA TYR A 77 11.11 -3.51 5.08
C TYR A 77 11.02 -3.97 3.64
N GLY A 78 11.04 -2.99 2.73
CA GLY A 78 11.16 -3.25 1.29
C GLY A 78 12.25 -2.41 0.63
N TYR A 79 12.76 -2.94 -0.47
CA TYR A 79 13.77 -2.32 -1.34
C TYR A 79 13.68 -2.90 -2.76
N GLY A 80 14.29 -2.21 -3.72
CA GLY A 80 14.40 -2.70 -5.11
C GLY A 80 15.70 -3.48 -5.32
N GLU A 81 15.67 -4.44 -6.25
CA GLU A 81 16.88 -5.16 -6.69
C GLU A 81 17.90 -4.20 -7.32
N GLU A 82 19.18 -4.57 -7.27
CA GLU A 82 20.27 -3.72 -7.76
C GLU A 82 20.17 -3.44 -9.27
N LEU A 83 19.83 -4.45 -10.07
CA LEU A 83 19.82 -4.34 -11.53
C LEU A 83 18.74 -3.35 -12.04
N GLY A 84 17.58 -3.33 -11.38
CA GLY A 84 16.42 -2.50 -11.73
C GLY A 84 16.25 -1.27 -10.85
N ARG A 85 17.22 -0.94 -10.01
CA ARG A 85 17.06 0.09 -8.98
C ARG A 85 16.73 1.44 -9.62
N TYR A 86 15.61 2.02 -9.20
CA TYR A 86 15.09 3.34 -9.64
C TYR A 86 14.74 3.45 -11.12
N LEU A 87 14.77 2.34 -11.86
CA LEU A 87 14.22 2.29 -13.20
C LEU A 87 12.71 2.14 -13.13
N MET A 88 12.00 2.83 -14.02
CA MET A 88 10.54 2.78 -14.12
C MET A 88 10.15 2.70 -15.59
N GLU A 89 9.25 1.80 -15.95
CA GLU A 89 8.68 1.75 -17.30
C GLU A 89 7.49 2.71 -17.41
N ILE A 90 7.58 3.68 -18.32
CA ILE A 90 6.49 4.61 -18.62
C ILE A 90 5.94 4.29 -20.01
N ARG A 91 4.66 3.91 -20.07
CA ARG A 91 3.99 3.60 -21.34
C ARG A 91 4.03 4.80 -22.28
N GLY A 92 4.48 4.56 -23.52
CA GLY A 92 4.64 5.59 -24.53
C GLY A 92 5.95 6.38 -24.46
N LEU A 93 6.77 6.19 -23.42
CA LEU A 93 8.09 6.82 -23.28
C LEU A 93 9.22 5.79 -23.20
N GLY A 94 8.98 4.62 -22.60
CA GLY A 94 9.99 3.59 -22.33
C GLY A 94 10.52 3.63 -20.90
N ILE A 95 11.67 3.02 -20.67
CA ILE A 95 12.31 2.95 -19.35
C ILE A 95 12.99 4.28 -19.03
N VAL A 96 12.72 4.81 -17.85
CA VAL A 96 13.34 6.04 -17.33
C VAL A 96 14.07 5.79 -16.01
N ASP A 97 15.10 6.58 -15.74
CA ASP A 97 15.85 6.55 -14.49
C ASP A 97 15.39 7.69 -13.58
N ILE A 98 14.68 7.34 -12.51
CA ILE A 98 14.05 8.30 -11.61
C ILE A 98 15.10 9.09 -10.81
N GLU A 99 16.21 8.46 -10.43
CA GLU A 99 17.28 9.15 -9.69
C GLU A 99 17.98 10.18 -10.57
N LYS A 100 18.28 9.85 -11.83
CA LYS A 100 18.92 10.79 -12.76
C LYS A 100 18.01 11.96 -13.13
N LEU A 101 16.70 11.73 -13.22
CA LEU A 101 15.73 12.77 -13.59
C LEU A 101 15.39 13.72 -12.44
N PHE A 102 15.23 13.20 -11.22
CA PHE A 102 14.71 13.96 -10.07
C PHE A 102 15.72 14.11 -8.92
N GLY A 103 16.92 13.54 -9.06
CA GLY A 103 18.01 13.61 -8.09
C GLY A 103 17.92 12.58 -6.97
N VAL A 104 19.02 12.42 -6.22
CA VAL A 104 19.14 11.47 -5.08
C VAL A 104 18.10 11.71 -3.98
N ALA A 105 17.55 12.93 -3.88
CA ALA A 105 16.51 13.25 -2.90
C ALA A 105 15.15 12.62 -3.24
N ALA A 106 14.93 12.22 -4.50
CA ALA A 106 13.70 11.61 -5.01
C ALA A 106 13.66 10.08 -4.85
N THR A 107 14.75 9.48 -4.35
CA THR A 107 14.87 8.04 -4.18
C THR A 107 15.18 7.66 -2.74
N ARG A 108 14.97 6.38 -2.43
CA ARG A 108 15.30 5.81 -1.12
C ARG A 108 15.74 4.36 -1.32
N PRO A 109 16.89 3.92 -0.80
CA PRO A 109 17.38 2.56 -1.05
C PRO A 109 16.54 1.49 -0.34
N ARG A 110 16.00 1.82 0.84
CA ARG A 110 15.25 0.89 1.68
C ARG A 110 14.27 1.65 2.55
N LYS A 111 13.07 1.08 2.77
CA LYS A 111 12.02 1.71 3.57
C LYS A 111 11.22 0.68 4.37
N ARG A 112 10.92 1.01 5.64
CA ARG A 112 9.94 0.26 6.44
C ARG A 112 8.55 0.45 5.84
N ILE A 113 7.83 -0.64 5.65
CA ILE A 113 6.44 -0.61 5.19
C ILE A 113 5.53 -0.40 6.40
N HIS A 114 4.64 0.58 6.28
CA HIS A 114 3.70 0.97 7.33
C HIS A 114 2.25 0.73 6.88
N LEU A 115 1.99 0.96 5.59
CA LEU A 115 0.65 0.92 5.01
C LEU A 115 0.69 0.18 3.68
N VAL A 116 -0.30 -0.67 3.43
CA VAL A 116 -0.52 -1.29 2.12
C VAL A 116 -1.76 -0.67 1.48
N ILE A 117 -1.62 -0.25 0.23
CA ILE A 117 -2.71 0.24 -0.60
C ILE A 117 -2.90 -0.74 -1.76
N GLU A 118 -4.06 -1.35 -1.83
CA GLU A 118 -4.47 -2.16 -2.99
C GLU A 118 -5.31 -1.30 -3.93
N LEU A 119 -4.81 -1.08 -5.14
CA LEU A 119 -5.59 -0.50 -6.22
C LEU A 119 -6.50 -1.59 -6.81
N VAL A 120 -7.80 -1.30 -6.88
CA VAL A 120 -8.82 -2.23 -7.38
C VAL A 120 -9.65 -1.57 -8.49
N ASP A 121 -10.22 -2.37 -9.38
CA ASP A 121 -11.09 -1.86 -10.43
C ASP A 121 -12.42 -1.33 -9.89
N GLN A 122 -12.95 -0.31 -10.55
CA GLN A 122 -14.30 0.19 -10.30
C GLN A 122 -15.32 -0.92 -10.64
N GLY A 123 -15.93 -1.51 -9.61
CA GLY A 123 -16.90 -2.59 -9.74
C GLY A 123 -16.50 -3.92 -9.08
N GLY A 124 -15.28 -4.03 -8.55
CA GLY A 124 -14.96 -5.06 -7.56
C GLY A 124 -15.77 -4.87 -6.29
N GLU A 125 -15.99 -5.96 -5.53
CA GLU A 125 -16.78 -6.11 -4.29
C GLU A 125 -17.21 -4.80 -3.60
N VAL A 126 -18.49 -4.74 -3.20
CA VAL A 126 -19.11 -3.65 -2.43
C VAL A 126 -18.13 -3.09 -1.41
N MET A 127 -17.53 -1.95 -1.74
CA MET A 127 -16.61 -1.26 -0.87
C MET A 127 -17.35 -0.80 0.38
N ASP A 128 -16.70 -0.99 1.53
CA ASP A 128 -17.15 -0.39 2.77
C ASP A 128 -17.09 1.14 2.64
N ARG A 129 -18.28 1.76 2.53
CA ARG A 129 -18.44 3.22 2.47
C ARG A 129 -18.22 3.88 3.82
N THR A 130 -18.14 3.09 4.91
CA THR A 130 -18.03 3.59 6.27
C THR A 130 -16.58 3.79 6.73
N GLY A 131 -15.62 3.12 6.07
CA GLY A 131 -14.20 3.17 6.45
C GLY A 131 -13.90 2.48 7.79
N LEU A 132 -14.81 1.64 8.28
CA LEU A 132 -14.72 0.99 9.58
C LEU A 132 -14.05 -0.40 9.49
N GLU A 133 -14.09 -1.06 8.34
CA GLU A 133 -13.49 -2.38 8.17
C GLU A 133 -11.95 -2.31 8.19
N ARG A 134 -11.36 -2.88 9.24
CA ARG A 134 -9.91 -2.95 9.41
C ARG A 134 -9.36 -4.15 8.65
N ARG A 135 -9.10 -3.95 7.36
CA ARG A 135 -8.40 -4.95 6.55
C ARG A 135 -6.91 -4.95 6.90
N LYS A 136 -6.34 -6.15 6.88
CA LYS A 136 -4.91 -6.37 7.07
C LYS A 136 -4.32 -7.05 5.85
N TRP A 137 -3.04 -6.82 5.64
CA TRP A 137 -2.21 -7.50 4.67
C TRP A 137 -1.03 -8.12 5.42
N GLU A 138 -0.69 -9.36 5.12
CA GLU A 138 0.36 -10.10 5.83
C GLU A 138 1.46 -10.56 4.88
N ALA A 139 2.72 -10.38 5.29
CA ALA A 139 3.86 -11.06 4.71
C ALA A 139 4.95 -11.30 5.74
N LEU A 140 5.67 -12.41 5.61
CA LEU A 140 6.74 -12.82 6.53
C LEU A 140 6.30 -12.82 8.02
N GLY A 141 5.01 -13.09 8.28
CA GLY A 141 4.41 -13.07 9.61
C GLY A 141 4.30 -11.67 10.23
N VAL A 142 4.26 -10.61 9.41
CA VAL A 142 4.01 -9.22 9.81
C VAL A 142 2.69 -8.76 9.20
N GLU A 143 1.74 -8.39 10.06
CA GLU A 143 0.48 -7.79 9.64
C GLU A 143 0.60 -6.26 9.50
N LEU A 144 0.10 -5.72 8.39
CA LEU A 144 0.06 -4.30 8.08
C LEU A 144 -1.37 -3.86 7.76
N PRO A 145 -1.75 -2.60 8.04
CA PRO A 145 -3.05 -2.07 7.63
C PRO A 145 -3.16 -2.05 6.09
N LEU A 146 -4.31 -2.50 5.58
CA LEU A 146 -4.63 -2.53 4.16
C LEU A 146 -5.77 -1.58 3.84
N ARG A 147 -5.59 -0.74 2.80
CA ARG A 147 -6.63 0.12 2.24
C ARG A 147 -6.86 -0.23 0.79
N ARG A 148 -8.10 -0.51 0.41
CA ARG A 148 -8.49 -0.75 -0.99
C ARG A 148 -8.97 0.56 -1.59
N ILE A 149 -8.37 0.97 -2.71
CA ILE A 149 -8.71 2.22 -3.40
C ILE A 149 -9.19 1.88 -4.80
N PRO A 150 -10.44 2.25 -5.16
CA PRO A 150 -10.95 2.01 -6.50
C PRO A 150 -10.31 3.00 -7.48
N VAL A 151 -9.80 2.48 -8.59
CA VAL A 151 -9.32 3.30 -9.70
C VAL A 151 -10.51 3.69 -10.56
N THR A 152 -10.79 4.99 -10.58
CA THR A 152 -11.89 5.59 -11.34
C THR A 152 -11.31 6.64 -12.29
N PRO A 153 -11.73 6.68 -13.57
CA PRO A 153 -11.29 7.72 -14.50
C PRO A 153 -11.46 9.13 -13.94
N GLY A 154 -10.46 10.00 -14.15
CA GLY A 154 -10.48 11.38 -13.66
C GLY A 154 -10.14 11.55 -12.17
N ARG A 155 -9.94 10.46 -11.41
CA ARG A 155 -9.50 10.54 -10.02
C ARG A 155 -7.98 10.53 -9.94
N ASN A 156 -7.41 11.52 -9.28
CA ASN A 156 -5.98 11.58 -9.03
C ASN A 156 -5.61 10.62 -7.87
N LEU A 157 -4.95 9.51 -8.20
CA LEU A 157 -4.59 8.48 -7.23
C LEU A 157 -3.51 8.95 -6.24
N SER A 158 -2.53 9.74 -6.69
CA SER A 158 -1.44 10.22 -5.84
C SER A 158 -1.96 11.06 -4.67
N ILE A 159 -2.97 11.91 -4.92
CA ILE A 159 -3.64 12.69 -3.86
C ILE A 159 -4.31 11.77 -2.82
N ILE A 160 -4.97 10.69 -3.26
CA ILE A 160 -5.62 9.76 -2.32
C ILE A 160 -4.56 9.04 -1.49
N VAL A 161 -3.45 8.62 -2.11
CA VAL A 161 -2.34 7.96 -1.42
C VAL A 161 -1.71 8.91 -0.39
N GLU A 162 -1.51 10.18 -0.71
CA GLU A 162 -1.07 11.21 0.24
C GLU A 162 -2.04 11.37 1.43
N VAL A 163 -3.34 11.42 1.15
CA VAL A 163 -4.37 11.51 2.21
C VAL A 163 -4.37 10.26 3.07
N ALA A 164 -4.22 9.07 2.47
CA ALA A 164 -4.14 7.80 3.19
C ALA A 164 -2.91 7.76 4.11
N ALA A 165 -1.75 8.23 3.65
CA ALA A 165 -0.54 8.34 4.46
C ALA A 165 -0.72 9.32 5.63
N ARG A 166 -1.33 10.49 5.40
CA ARG A 166 -1.65 11.45 6.47
C ARG A 166 -2.65 10.87 7.48
N ASN A 167 -3.68 10.17 7.00
CA ASN A 167 -4.66 9.53 7.87
C ASN A 167 -4.02 8.44 8.73
N PHE A 168 -3.12 7.63 8.16
CA PHE A 168 -2.32 6.67 8.92
C PHE A 168 -1.52 7.36 10.04
N LEU A 169 -0.87 8.50 9.76
CA LEU A 169 -0.15 9.27 10.78
C LEU A 169 -1.06 9.81 11.90
N LEU A 170 -2.31 10.15 11.59
CA LEU A 170 -3.31 10.55 12.59
C LEU A 170 -3.72 9.35 13.46
N GLU A 171 -3.98 8.20 12.85
CA GLU A 171 -4.35 6.96 13.52
C GLU A 171 -3.26 6.49 14.50
N GLU A 172 -1.98 6.57 14.10
CA GLU A 172 -0.82 6.25 14.95
C GLU A 172 -0.68 7.20 16.15
N ARG A 173 -1.25 8.41 16.07
CA ARG A 173 -1.30 9.39 17.19
C ARG A 173 -2.55 9.24 18.05
N GLY A 174 -3.37 8.22 17.81
CA GLY A 174 -4.63 8.00 18.52
C GLY A 174 -5.77 8.91 18.08
N MET A 175 -5.60 9.69 17.01
CA MET A 175 -6.65 10.55 16.45
C MET A 175 -7.35 9.82 15.30
N ARG A 176 -8.58 9.34 15.54
CA ARG A 176 -9.36 8.61 14.53
C ARG A 176 -10.54 9.45 14.07
N ALA A 177 -10.41 10.07 12.90
CA ALA A 177 -11.42 10.96 12.34
C ALA A 177 -12.83 10.34 12.22
N PRO A 178 -13.00 9.05 11.86
CA PRO A 178 -14.33 8.42 11.84
C PRO A 178 -14.94 8.27 13.23
N GLU A 179 -14.14 7.91 14.25
CA GLU A 179 -14.60 7.75 15.63
C GLU A 179 -14.94 9.13 16.25
N GLU A 180 -14.18 10.15 15.89
CA GLU A 180 -14.46 11.54 16.28
C GLU A 180 -15.77 12.04 15.69
N LEU A 181 -16.04 11.72 14.42
CA LEU A 181 -17.30 12.06 13.77
C LEU A 181 -18.48 11.30 14.38
N ASP A 182 -18.35 9.98 14.62
CA ASP A 182 -19.38 9.18 15.27
C ASP A 182 -19.70 9.74 16.67
N ARG A 183 -18.67 10.08 17.46
CA ARG A 183 -18.83 10.72 18.76
C ARG A 183 -19.61 12.03 18.68
N ARG A 184 -19.29 12.91 17.73
CA ARG A 184 -19.98 14.20 17.52
C ARG A 184 -21.42 14.02 17.05
N LEU A 185 -21.67 13.04 16.17
CA LEU A 185 -23.01 12.73 15.69
C LEU A 185 -23.88 12.17 16.81
N ARG A 186 -23.34 11.26 17.64
CA ARG A 186 -24.05 10.73 18.82
C ARG A 186 -24.36 11.81 19.85
N GLN A 187 -23.46 12.76 20.07
CA GLN A 187 -23.74 13.92 20.94
C GLN A 187 -24.91 14.76 20.41
N ARG A 188 -24.92 15.10 19.13
CA ARG A 188 -26.04 15.85 18.51
C ARG A 188 -27.36 15.08 18.52
N MET A 189 -27.33 13.77 18.32
CA MET A 189 -28.53 12.92 18.29
C MET A 189 -29.09 12.63 19.69
N GLY A 190 -28.28 12.76 20.74
CA GLY A 190 -28.70 12.65 22.14
C GLY A 190 -29.22 13.95 22.76
N GLU A 191 -29.09 15.07 22.04
CA GLU A 191 -29.58 16.40 22.43
C GLU A 191 -30.92 16.77 21.76
N SER A 192 -31.59 15.82 21.09
CA SER A 192 -32.89 15.99 20.42
C SER A 192 -34.01 15.19 21.07
#